data_AF-A0A3D1X9D0-F1
#
_entry.id   AF-A0A3D1X9D0-F1
#
_cell.length_a   1.000
_cell.length_b   1.000
_cell.length_c   1.000
_cell.angle_alpha   90.00
_cell.angle_beta   90.00
_cell.angle_gamma   90.00
#
_symmetry.space_group_name_H-M   'P 1'
#
loop_
_entity.id
_entity.type
_entity.pdbx_description
1 polymer ?
#
loop_
_entity_poly.entity_id
_entity_poly.type
_entity_poly.pdbx_seq_one_letter_code
_entity_poly.pdbx_strand_id
1 'polypeptide(L)' 'MKATGIVRRIDDLGRVVIPKEIRRTMRIREGDPLQMTLARWERCCFAMLALAKRNGF' A
#
# COMPACT_ATOMS: atom_id res chain seq x y z
N MET A 1 10.27 11.30 -5.29
CA MET A 1 9.54 10.28 -6.07
C MET A 1 8.49 11.00 -6.90
N LYS A 2 8.49 10.83 -8.23
CA LYS A 2 7.44 11.40 -9.09
C LYS A 2 6.20 10.50 -9.00
N ALA A 3 5.02 11.10 -8.91
CA ALA A 3 3.78 10.37 -9.03
C ALA A 3 3.69 9.79 -10.46
N THR A 4 3.70 8.47 -10.58
CA THR A 4 3.62 7.80 -11.89
C THR A 4 2.18 7.77 -12.43
N GLY A 5 1.17 8.03 -11.60
CA GLY A 5 -0.24 8.04 -12.02
C GLY A 5 -0.77 6.67 -12.46
N ILE A 6 -0.05 5.59 -12.19
CA ILE A 6 -0.42 4.25 -12.64
C ILE A 6 -1.40 3.62 -11.66
N VAL A 7 -2.63 3.39 -12.10
CA VAL A 7 -3.67 2.69 -11.33
C VAL A 7 -3.67 1.22 -11.71
N ARG A 8 -3.73 0.33 -10.69
CA ARG A 8 -3.92 -1.10 -10.87
C ARG A 8 -5.07 -1.58 -10.00
N ARG A 9 -5.92 -2.42 -10.56
CA ARG A 9 -6.95 -3.10 -9.79
C ARG A 9 -6.30 -4.15 -8.90
N ILE A 10 -6.86 -4.31 -7.71
CA ILE A 10 -6.51 -5.36 -6.76
C ILE A 10 -7.21 -6.64 -7.25
N ASP A 11 -6.54 -7.79 -7.11
CA ASP A 11 -7.16 -9.08 -7.39
C ASP A 11 -7.98 -9.61 -6.21
N ASP A 12 -8.67 -10.74 -6.40
CA ASP A 12 -9.58 -11.29 -5.38
C ASP A 12 -8.86 -11.74 -4.09
N LEU A 13 -7.53 -11.93 -4.15
CA LEU A 13 -6.70 -12.30 -3.00
C LEU A 13 -6.05 -11.09 -2.32
N GLY A 14 -6.26 -9.87 -2.84
CA GLY A 14 -5.66 -8.66 -2.29
C GLY A 14 -4.25 -8.34 -2.80
N ARG A 15 -3.75 -9.02 -3.85
CA ARG A 15 -2.43 -8.74 -4.41
C ARG A 15 -2.48 -7.52 -5.34
N VAL A 16 -1.42 -6.72 -5.28
CA VAL A 16 -1.19 -5.59 -6.19
C VAL A 16 0.01 -5.89 -7.07
N VAL A 17 -0.17 -5.70 -8.39
CA VAL A 17 0.91 -5.88 -9.36
C VAL A 17 1.73 -4.60 -9.47
N ILE A 18 3.03 -4.67 -9.15
CA ILE A 18 3.96 -3.56 -9.36
C ILE A 18 4.24 -3.40 -10.86
N PRO A 19 4.04 -2.20 -11.44
CA PRO A 19 4.36 -1.92 -12.84
C PRO A 19 5.81 -2.26 -13.20
N LYS A 20 6.05 -2.64 -14.47
CA LYS A 20 7.37 -3.09 -14.91
C LYS A 20 8.43 -1.98 -14.83
N GLU A 21 8.04 -0.72 -15.04
CA GLU A 21 9.00 0.40 -14.92
C GLU A 21 9.55 0.51 -13.51
N ILE A 22 8.68 0.48 -12.49
CA ILE A 22 9.10 0.55 -11.09
C ILE A 22 9.99 -0.64 -10.74
N ARG A 23 9.64 -1.86 -11.18
CA ARG A 23 10.49 -3.05 -10.99
C ARG A 23 11.87 -2.88 -11.62
N ARG A 24 11.97 -2.30 -12.82
CA ARG A 24 13.25 -2.05 -13.49
C ARG A 24 14.07 -0.96 -12.80
N THR A 25 13.45 0.17 -12.46
CA THR A 25 14.12 1.31 -11.82
C THR A 25 14.62 0.96 -10.41
N MET A 26 13.82 0.24 -9.63
CA MET A 26 14.16 -0.17 -8.27
C MET A 26 14.91 -1.51 -8.20
N ARG A 27 15.16 -2.14 -9.36
CA ARG A 27 15.88 -3.43 -9.49
C ARG A 27 15.27 -4.60 -8.70
N ILE A 28 13.94 -4.59 -8.54
CA ILE A 28 13.20 -5.64 -7.83
C ILE A 28 13.08 -6.89 -8.73
N ARG A 29 13.53 -8.02 -8.21
CA ARG A 29 13.49 -9.35 -8.84
C ARG A 29 12.38 -10.20 -8.23
N GLU A 30 12.07 -11.32 -8.88
CA GLU A 30 11.14 -12.30 -8.31
C GLU A 30 11.73 -12.93 -7.05
N GLY A 31 10.90 -13.05 -6.01
CA GLY A 31 11.32 -13.55 -4.69
C GLY A 31 11.89 -12.50 -3.75
N ASP A 32 12.14 -11.27 -4.20
CA ASP A 32 12.65 -10.20 -3.33
C ASP A 32 11.61 -9.84 -2.24
N PRO A 33 11.99 -9.82 -0.96
CA PRO A 33 11.09 -9.45 0.11
C PRO A 33 10.77 -7.95 0.03
N LEU A 34 9.49 -7.60 0.16
CA LEU A 34 9.01 -6.22 0.19
C LEU A 34 8.28 -5.95 1.50
N GLN A 35 8.58 -4.81 2.12
CA GLN A 35 7.88 -4.36 3.31
C GLN A 35 6.70 -3.46 2.91
N MET A 36 5.52 -3.78 3.43
CA MET A 36 4.33 -2.94 3.31
C MET A 36 3.99 -2.37 4.69
N THR A 37 3.89 -1.05 4.79
CA THR A 37 3.53 -0.37 6.04
C THR A 37 2.69 0.87 5.73
N LEU A 38 1.86 1.24 6.70
CA LEU A 38 1.09 2.48 6.64
C LEU A 38 2.00 3.68 6.88
N ALA A 39 1.72 4.80 6.23
CA ALA A 39 2.33 6.08 6.57
C ALA A 39 1.95 6.49 8.00
N ARG A 40 2.75 7.38 8.59
CA ARG A 40 2.51 7.87 9.96
C ARG A 40 1.11 8.45 10.14
N TRP A 41 0.63 9.23 9.19
CA TRP A 41 -0.69 9.84 9.26
C TRP A 41 -1.80 8.78 9.12
N GLU A 42 -1.63 7.80 8.22
CA GLU A 42 -2.60 6.73 8.00
C GLU A 42 -2.82 5.95 9.29
N ARG A 43 -1.73 5.63 10.01
CA ARG A 43 -1.80 4.99 11.34
C ARG A 43 -2.65 5.79 12.32
N CYS A 44 -2.50 7.11 12.35
CA CYS A 44 -3.31 7.99 13.20
C CYS A 44 -4.79 7.93 12.81
N CYS A 45 -5.11 8.06 11.53
CA CYS A 45 -6.48 8.00 11.03
C CYS A 45 -7.14 6.65 11.35
N PHE A 46 -6.44 5.53 11.14
CA PHE A 46 -6.96 4.21 11.48
C PHE A 46 -7.17 4.04 12.98
N ALA A 47 -6.30 4.58 13.83
CA ALA A 47 -6.48 4.57 15.27
C ALA A 47 -7.71 5.38 15.72
N MET A 48 -7.92 6.56 15.13
CA MET A 48 -9.10 7.38 15.39
C MET A 48 -10.39 6.69 14.92
N LEU A 49 -10.38 6.04 13.76
CA LEU A 49 -11.52 5.25 13.27
C LEU A 49 -11.82 4.05 14.18
N ALA A 50 -10.79 3.37 14.67
CA ALA A 50 -10.96 2.27 15.61
C ALA A 50 -11.56 2.77 16.95
N LEU A 51 -11.13 3.94 17.42
CA LEU A 51 -11.69 4.59 18.61
C LEU A 51 -13.15 4.99 18.41
N ALA A 52 -13.49 5.58 17.26
CA ALA A 52 -14.86 5.95 16.91
C ALA A 52 -15.80 4.74 16.92
N LYS A 53 -15.38 3.64 16.25
CA LYS A 53 -16.13 2.37 16.25
C LYS A 53 -16.33 1.80 17.65
N ARG A 54 -15.33 1.91 18.53
CA ARG A 54 -15.44 1.45 19.93
C ARG A 54 -16.45 2.28 20.73
N ASN A 55 -16.58 3.56 20.41
CA ASN A 55 -17.54 4.47 21.05
C ASN A 55 -18.94 4.42 20.42
N GLY A 56 -19.19 3.49 19.48
CA GLY A 56 -20.51 3.29 18.87
C GLY A 56 -20.89 4.32 17.80
N PHE A 57 -19.91 5.06 17.27
CA PHE A 57 -20.08 5.94 16.10
C PHE A 57 -19.80 5.20 14.79
#